data_AF-A0A4Q6BU48-F1
#
_entry.id   AF-A0A4Q6BU48-F1
#
_cell.length_a   1.000
_cell.length_b   1.000
_cell.length_c   1.000
_cell.angle_alpha   90.00
_cell.angle_beta   90.00
_cell.angle_gamma   90.00
#
_symmetry.space_group_name_H-M   'P 1'
#
loop_
_entity.id
_entity.type
_entity.pdbx_description
1 polymer ?
#
loop_
_entity_poly.entity_id
_entity_poly.type
_entity_poly.pdbx_seq_one_letter_code
_entity_poly.pdbx_strand_id
1 'polypeptide(L)'
;VNCWGDNTFKQLGVPSDLGKVKQLSSMENVSCAVQESGMVRCWGEPMNRAFNPQDIPGAIQPALSVSVGSTHACGLAANKAVVCWGEAKPARAVPSDLLPSRAVTAGRHESCAISESGDLRCWGKGPTEQNYKIGPALKDVKALYLSRWGANFCATYGTARNVSCWGSQVFDQAYSIEAPADLTLVKAIDITTSGYACALRDNGEVRCWGNTLGIPAAPSKLETRL
;
A
#
# COMPACT_ATOMS: atom_id res chain seq x y z
N VAL A 1 -17.59 -7.08 -10.32
CA VAL A 1 -16.86 -5.87 -9.88
C VAL A 1 -17.63 -4.68 -10.39
N ASN A 2 -17.99 -3.73 -9.52
CA ASN A 2 -18.68 -2.49 -9.91
C ASN A 2 -17.75 -1.32 -9.61
N CYS A 3 -17.51 -0.45 -10.59
CA CYS A 3 -16.64 0.71 -10.47
C CYS A 3 -17.46 1.98 -10.73
N TRP A 4 -17.17 3.06 -9.99
CA TRP A 4 -17.84 4.36 -10.13
C TRP A 4 -16.82 5.49 -9.91
N GLY A 5 -17.13 6.70 -10.39
CA GLY A 5 -16.28 7.89 -10.26
C GLY A 5 -15.71 8.37 -11.59
N ASP A 6 -14.47 8.88 -11.57
CA ASP A 6 -13.77 9.31 -12.79
C ASP A 6 -13.44 8.12 -13.70
N ASN A 7 -13.59 8.31 -15.01
CA ASN A 7 -13.25 7.34 -16.04
C ASN A 7 -12.43 7.95 -17.20
N THR A 8 -11.82 9.12 -16.99
CA THR A 8 -11.02 9.82 -18.01
C THR A 8 -9.91 8.94 -18.58
N PHE A 9 -9.41 8.00 -17.79
CA PHE A 9 -8.33 7.08 -18.13
C PHE A 9 -8.79 5.62 -18.22
N LYS A 10 -10.09 5.39 -18.46
CA LYS A 10 -10.68 4.05 -18.58
C LYS A 10 -10.55 3.17 -17.33
N GLN A 11 -10.30 3.78 -16.17
CA GLN A 11 -10.11 3.07 -14.90
C GLN A 11 -11.39 2.41 -14.36
N LEU A 12 -12.56 2.75 -14.89
CA LEU A 12 -13.83 2.03 -14.65
C LEU A 12 -14.13 0.98 -15.74
N GLY A 13 -13.29 0.86 -16.76
CA GLY A 13 -13.43 -0.08 -17.88
C GLY A 13 -13.13 -1.52 -17.48
N VAL A 14 -13.91 -2.06 -16.55
CA VAL A 14 -13.80 -3.45 -16.07
C VAL A 14 -13.90 -4.40 -17.27
N PRO A 15 -12.93 -5.31 -17.49
CA PRO A 15 -12.99 -6.27 -18.59
C PRO A 15 -14.25 -7.14 -18.51
N SER A 16 -14.97 -7.27 -19.62
CA SER A 16 -16.21 -8.05 -19.68
C SER A 16 -16.01 -9.54 -19.37
N ASP A 17 -14.80 -10.04 -19.57
CA ASP A 17 -14.34 -11.40 -19.33
C ASP A 17 -13.62 -11.58 -17.97
N LEU A 18 -13.72 -10.61 -17.05
CA LEU A 18 -13.02 -10.63 -15.77
C LEU A 18 -13.43 -11.79 -14.85
N GLY A 19 -14.62 -12.37 -15.01
CA GLY A 19 -15.07 -13.49 -14.18
C GLY A 19 -15.13 -13.17 -12.68
N LYS A 20 -14.98 -14.20 -11.83
CA LYS A 20 -15.00 -14.08 -10.36
C LYS A 20 -13.64 -13.62 -9.84
N VAL A 21 -13.65 -12.62 -8.96
CA VAL A 21 -12.45 -12.04 -8.35
C VAL A 21 -12.45 -12.22 -6.84
N LYS A 22 -11.26 -12.47 -6.28
CA LYS A 22 -11.03 -12.60 -4.82
C LYS A 22 -10.32 -11.38 -4.23
N GLN A 23 -9.68 -10.56 -5.06
CA GLN A 23 -8.97 -9.36 -4.60
C GLN A 23 -8.98 -8.28 -5.68
N LEU A 24 -9.02 -7.02 -5.25
CA LEU A 24 -8.87 -5.82 -6.07
C LEU A 24 -7.76 -4.95 -5.50
N SER A 25 -7.10 -4.19 -6.38
CA SER A 25 -6.17 -3.12 -6.01
C SER A 25 -6.31 -2.00 -7.03
N SER A 26 -6.41 -0.76 -6.55
CA SER A 26 -6.53 0.41 -7.42
C SER A 26 -5.65 1.54 -6.91
N MET A 27 -4.86 2.15 -7.78
CA MET A 27 -4.09 3.36 -7.50
C MET A 27 -4.14 4.30 -8.70
N GLU A 28 -4.39 5.59 -8.43
CA GLU A 28 -4.61 6.61 -9.47
C GLU A 28 -5.61 6.14 -10.55
N ASN A 29 -5.12 5.87 -11.75
CA ASN A 29 -5.88 5.54 -12.95
C ASN A 29 -5.79 4.05 -13.33
N VAL A 30 -5.21 3.22 -12.47
CA VAL A 30 -5.02 1.79 -12.74
C VAL A 30 -5.75 0.97 -11.69
N SER A 31 -6.46 -0.04 -12.17
CA SER A 31 -7.08 -1.06 -11.33
C SER A 31 -6.61 -2.44 -11.76
N CYS A 32 -6.37 -3.31 -10.79
CA CYS A 32 -6.04 -4.71 -11.00
C CYS A 32 -6.93 -5.57 -10.11
N ALA A 33 -7.19 -6.78 -10.57
CA ALA A 33 -7.90 -7.81 -9.84
C ALA A 33 -7.15 -9.13 -9.90
N VAL A 34 -7.29 -9.93 -8.85
CA VAL A 34 -6.94 -11.35 -8.86
C VAL A 34 -8.22 -12.16 -8.97
N GLN A 35 -8.32 -12.96 -10.02
CA GLN A 35 -9.41 -13.90 -10.24
C GLN A 35 -9.34 -15.06 -9.22
N GLU A 36 -10.44 -15.78 -9.01
CA GLU A 36 -10.45 -17.00 -8.17
C GLU A 36 -9.45 -18.06 -8.67
N SER A 37 -9.22 -18.12 -9.99
CA SER A 37 -8.20 -18.97 -10.61
C SER A 37 -6.75 -18.55 -10.28
N GLY A 38 -6.57 -17.39 -9.65
CA GLY A 38 -5.27 -16.77 -9.41
C GLY A 38 -4.79 -15.88 -10.55
N MET A 39 -5.51 -15.81 -11.68
CA MET A 39 -5.11 -14.92 -12.78
C MET A 39 -5.26 -13.45 -12.42
N VAL A 40 -4.18 -12.68 -12.57
CA VAL A 40 -4.21 -11.20 -12.49
C VAL A 40 -4.75 -10.59 -13.79
N ARG A 41 -5.62 -9.59 -13.67
CA ARG A 41 -6.12 -8.75 -14.77
C ARG A 41 -6.06 -7.28 -14.36
N CYS A 42 -5.52 -6.42 -15.21
CA CYS A 42 -5.42 -4.98 -14.96
C CYS A 42 -6.09 -4.16 -16.08
N TRP A 43 -6.65 -3.01 -15.74
CA TRP A 43 -7.32 -2.07 -16.65
C TRP A 43 -7.07 -0.62 -16.24
N GLY A 44 -7.38 0.31 -17.14
CA GLY A 44 -7.07 1.73 -17.02
C GLY A 44 -5.72 2.10 -17.64
N GLU A 45 -5.48 3.40 -17.76
CA GLU A 45 -4.28 4.01 -18.37
C GLU A 45 -3.61 4.96 -17.36
N PRO A 46 -2.36 4.69 -16.90
CA PRO A 46 -1.70 5.60 -15.98
C PRO A 46 -1.48 6.98 -16.63
N MET A 47 -1.52 8.03 -15.81
CA MET A 47 -1.25 9.38 -16.29
C MET A 47 0.13 9.43 -16.94
N ASN A 48 0.24 10.08 -18.10
CA ASN A 48 1.44 10.13 -18.95
C ASN A 48 1.86 8.80 -19.60
N ARG A 49 1.01 7.75 -19.53
CA ARG A 49 1.30 6.43 -20.11
C ARG A 49 2.66 5.88 -19.68
N ALA A 50 3.03 6.14 -18.42
CA ALA A 50 4.33 5.77 -17.90
C ALA A 50 4.60 4.28 -18.16
N PHE A 51 3.66 3.40 -17.82
CA PHE A 51 3.75 1.98 -18.14
C PHE A 51 2.43 1.43 -18.68
N ASN A 52 2.47 0.24 -19.26
CA ASN A 52 1.28 -0.52 -19.60
C ASN A 52 0.94 -1.48 -18.44
N PRO A 53 -0.14 -1.25 -17.67
CA PRO A 53 -0.50 -2.14 -16.56
C PRO A 53 -0.96 -3.52 -17.01
N GLN A 54 -1.31 -3.69 -18.29
CA GLN A 54 -1.69 -4.99 -18.88
C GLN A 54 -0.48 -5.89 -19.18
N ASP A 55 0.76 -5.39 -19.11
CA ASP A 55 1.99 -6.18 -19.32
C ASP A 55 2.32 -7.03 -18.09
N ILE A 56 1.40 -7.91 -17.73
CA ILE A 56 1.44 -8.74 -16.53
C ILE A 56 2.46 -9.87 -16.74
N PRO A 57 3.55 -9.96 -15.96
CA PRO A 57 4.54 -11.01 -16.14
C PRO A 57 3.97 -12.39 -15.85
N GLY A 58 4.15 -13.37 -16.74
CA GLY A 58 3.65 -14.74 -16.51
C GLY A 58 4.13 -15.38 -15.20
N ALA A 59 5.30 -14.98 -14.71
CA ALA A 59 5.89 -15.47 -13.46
C ALA A 59 5.07 -15.13 -12.19
N ILE A 60 4.13 -14.18 -12.24
CA ILE A 60 3.22 -13.90 -11.12
C ILE A 60 2.06 -14.91 -11.04
N GLN A 61 1.75 -15.61 -12.13
CA GLN A 61 0.55 -16.43 -12.24
C GLN A 61 0.82 -17.88 -11.78
N PRO A 62 -0.08 -18.50 -11.00
CA PRO A 62 -1.25 -17.91 -10.34
C PRO A 62 -0.84 -17.02 -9.16
N ALA A 63 -1.52 -15.90 -8.99
CA ALA A 63 -1.28 -14.94 -7.92
C ALA A 63 -2.16 -15.19 -6.69
N LEU A 64 -1.58 -14.91 -5.53
CA LEU A 64 -2.28 -14.74 -4.26
C LEU A 64 -2.79 -13.31 -4.12
N SER A 65 -1.97 -12.33 -4.50
CA SER A 65 -2.35 -10.92 -4.42
C SER A 65 -1.66 -10.04 -5.46
N VAL A 66 -2.24 -8.88 -5.74
CA VAL A 66 -1.67 -7.79 -6.53
C VAL A 66 -1.80 -6.46 -5.78
N SER A 67 -0.79 -5.60 -5.91
CA SER A 67 -0.79 -4.23 -5.42
C SER A 67 -0.34 -3.30 -6.54
N VAL A 68 -1.11 -2.25 -6.78
CA VAL A 68 -0.82 -1.22 -7.78
C VAL A 68 -0.24 0.00 -7.08
N GLY A 69 0.93 0.45 -7.54
CA GLY A 69 1.56 1.73 -7.19
C GLY A 69 1.29 2.81 -8.25
N SER A 70 1.95 3.96 -8.15
CA SER A 70 1.76 5.07 -9.12
C SER A 70 2.34 4.76 -10.52
N THR A 71 3.49 4.08 -10.58
CA THR A 71 4.22 3.86 -11.84
C THR A 71 4.68 2.41 -12.05
N HIS A 72 4.30 1.53 -11.13
CA HIS A 72 4.57 0.10 -11.16
C HIS A 72 3.47 -0.65 -10.42
N ALA A 73 3.43 -1.95 -10.62
CA ALA A 73 2.64 -2.86 -9.81
C ALA A 73 3.53 -4.01 -9.34
N CYS A 74 3.13 -4.63 -8.24
CA CYS A 74 3.76 -5.82 -7.70
C CYS A 74 2.69 -6.84 -7.39
N GLY A 75 3.03 -8.11 -7.45
CA GLY A 75 2.17 -9.13 -6.90
C GLY A 75 2.93 -10.32 -6.36
N LEU A 76 2.17 -11.10 -5.61
CA LEU A 76 2.63 -12.25 -4.87
C LEU A 76 2.11 -13.50 -5.56
N ALA A 77 3.01 -14.30 -6.11
CA ALA A 77 2.68 -15.57 -6.74
C ALA A 77 2.33 -16.63 -5.67
N ALA A 78 1.63 -17.70 -6.09
CA ALA A 78 1.26 -18.83 -5.22
C ALA A 78 2.46 -19.54 -4.60
N ASN A 79 3.61 -19.52 -5.28
CA ASN A 79 4.90 -20.02 -4.78
C ASN A 79 5.62 -19.03 -3.85
N LYS A 80 4.94 -17.96 -3.40
CA LYS A 80 5.45 -16.92 -2.50
C LYS A 80 6.51 -15.98 -3.08
N ALA A 81 6.77 -16.07 -4.39
CA ALA A 81 7.65 -15.13 -5.08
C ALA A 81 6.96 -13.77 -5.28
N VAL A 82 7.73 -12.69 -5.17
CA VAL A 82 7.29 -11.34 -5.51
C VAL A 82 7.77 -10.99 -6.91
N VAL A 83 6.87 -10.49 -7.74
CA VAL A 83 7.20 -9.99 -9.08
C VAL A 83 6.62 -8.59 -9.23
N CYS A 84 7.45 -7.65 -9.68
CA CYS A 84 7.04 -6.27 -9.94
C CYS A 84 7.30 -5.89 -11.41
N TRP A 85 6.41 -5.09 -11.99
CA TRP A 85 6.47 -4.62 -13.38
C TRP A 85 6.06 -3.15 -13.50
N GLY A 86 6.43 -2.51 -14.62
CA GLY A 86 6.24 -1.08 -14.87
C GLY A 86 7.56 -0.31 -15.01
N GLU A 87 7.52 1.01 -14.87
CA GLU A 87 8.67 1.87 -15.19
C GLU A 87 9.66 2.06 -14.05
N ALA A 88 9.18 2.08 -12.80
CA ALA A 88 9.97 2.49 -11.64
C ALA A 88 11.11 1.51 -11.30
N LYS A 89 12.23 1.54 -12.05
CA LYS A 89 13.33 0.57 -11.94
C LYS A 89 13.75 0.28 -10.50
N PRO A 90 13.98 1.27 -9.62
CA PRO A 90 14.34 0.98 -8.24
C PRO A 90 13.20 0.31 -7.45
N ALA A 91 11.97 0.78 -7.58
CA ALA A 91 10.81 0.26 -6.83
C ALA A 91 10.32 -1.09 -7.34
N ARG A 92 10.61 -1.44 -8.60
CA ARG A 92 10.30 -2.74 -9.21
C ARG A 92 11.46 -3.73 -9.18
N ALA A 93 12.68 -3.30 -8.82
CA ALA A 93 13.84 -4.18 -8.70
C ALA A 93 13.75 -5.00 -7.43
N VAL A 94 12.98 -6.09 -7.49
CA VAL A 94 12.80 -7.04 -6.38
C VAL A 94 14.19 -7.51 -5.92
N PRO A 95 14.55 -7.32 -4.64
CA PRO A 95 15.83 -7.78 -4.12
C PRO A 95 16.01 -9.29 -4.31
N SER A 96 17.19 -9.72 -4.76
CA SER A 96 17.47 -11.15 -5.01
C SER A 96 17.49 -11.99 -3.73
N ASP A 97 17.70 -11.35 -2.59
CA ASP A 97 17.66 -11.93 -1.25
C ASP A 97 16.28 -11.78 -0.58
N LEU A 98 15.24 -11.44 -1.33
CA LEU A 98 13.89 -11.35 -0.79
C LEU A 98 13.38 -12.75 -0.40
N LEU A 99 12.89 -12.85 0.83
CA LEU A 99 12.35 -14.08 1.39
C LEU A 99 11.01 -14.46 0.73
N PRO A 100 10.59 -15.74 0.81
CA PRO A 100 9.21 -16.12 0.58
C PRO A 100 8.27 -15.17 1.34
N SER A 101 7.38 -14.54 0.60
CA SER A 101 6.56 -13.45 1.11
C SER A 101 5.12 -13.90 1.32
N ARG A 102 4.46 -13.30 2.31
CA ARG A 102 3.02 -13.47 2.55
C ARG A 102 2.19 -12.25 2.16
N ALA A 103 2.86 -11.10 1.93
CA ALA A 103 2.23 -9.87 1.48
C ALA A 103 3.21 -9.03 0.68
N VAL A 104 2.68 -8.24 -0.26
CA VAL A 104 3.42 -7.23 -1.02
C VAL A 104 2.55 -5.99 -1.20
N THR A 105 3.18 -4.83 -1.19
CA THR A 105 2.54 -3.53 -1.39
C THR A 105 3.43 -2.67 -2.28
N ALA A 106 2.81 -2.01 -3.26
CA ALA A 106 3.45 -1.04 -4.14
C ALA A 106 2.92 0.36 -3.80
N GLY A 107 3.82 1.29 -3.48
CA GLY A 107 3.50 2.71 -3.27
C GLY A 107 3.94 3.58 -4.44
N ARG A 108 4.15 4.87 -4.16
CA ARG A 108 4.58 5.86 -5.15
C ARG A 108 6.02 5.64 -5.60
N HIS A 109 6.91 5.42 -4.62
CA HIS A 109 8.36 5.43 -4.80
C HIS A 109 9.07 4.15 -4.32
N GLU A 110 8.36 3.35 -3.53
CA GLU A 110 8.89 2.12 -2.94
C GLU A 110 7.86 0.99 -3.06
N SER A 111 8.39 -0.22 -2.92
CA SER A 111 7.62 -1.43 -2.68
C SER A 111 8.06 -2.03 -1.36
N CYS A 112 7.13 -2.68 -0.68
CA CYS A 112 7.40 -3.39 0.57
C CYS A 112 6.83 -4.80 0.50
N ALA A 113 7.52 -5.75 1.11
CA ALA A 113 7.04 -7.12 1.26
C ALA A 113 7.21 -7.57 2.71
N ILE A 114 6.29 -8.42 3.15
CA ILE A 114 6.36 -9.08 4.45
C ILE A 114 6.66 -10.55 4.20
N SER A 115 7.75 -11.07 4.76
CA SER A 115 8.11 -12.49 4.67
C SER A 115 7.10 -13.37 5.41
N GLU A 116 7.13 -14.68 5.15
CA GLU A 116 6.36 -15.65 5.95
C GLU A 116 6.75 -15.65 7.44
N SER A 117 8.00 -15.28 7.76
CA SER A 117 8.47 -15.08 9.14
C SER A 117 8.03 -13.76 9.77
N GLY A 118 7.35 -12.87 9.03
CA GLY A 118 6.89 -11.57 9.51
C GLY A 118 7.93 -10.45 9.41
N ASP A 119 8.99 -10.63 8.62
CA ASP A 119 10.01 -9.61 8.39
C ASP A 119 9.55 -8.65 7.30
N LEU A 120 9.62 -7.34 7.56
CA LEU A 120 9.36 -6.31 6.57
C LEU A 120 10.66 -5.94 5.85
N ARG A 121 10.59 -5.91 4.53
CA ARG A 121 11.62 -5.33 3.67
C ARG A 121 10.99 -4.39 2.66
N CYS A 122 11.45 -3.14 2.66
CA CYS A 122 11.08 -2.15 1.66
C CYS A 122 12.28 -1.85 0.75
N TRP A 123 12.01 -1.61 -0.53
CA TRP A 123 13.01 -1.28 -1.54
C TRP A 123 12.44 -0.27 -2.54
N GLY A 124 13.33 0.48 -3.17
CA GLY A 124 12.95 1.61 -4.00
C GLY A 124 13.98 2.71 -3.90
N LYS A 125 13.61 3.91 -4.38
CA LYS A 125 14.49 5.07 -4.37
C LYS A 125 13.91 6.14 -3.46
N GLY A 126 14.67 6.53 -2.43
CA GLY A 126 14.99 7.95 -2.23
C GLY A 126 16.49 8.06 -2.53
N PRO A 127 17.01 8.98 -3.38
CA PRO A 127 16.99 10.43 -3.13
C PRO A 127 17.23 11.30 -4.40
N THR A 128 16.22 11.55 -5.23
CA THR A 128 16.19 12.87 -5.93
C THR A 128 15.24 13.84 -5.22
N GLU A 129 14.46 13.34 -4.26
CA GLU A 129 13.66 14.11 -3.33
C GLU A 129 14.34 13.97 -1.95
N GLN A 130 14.92 15.04 -1.38
CA GLN A 130 15.55 15.03 -0.05
C GLN A 130 14.57 14.72 1.10
N ASN A 131 13.29 14.52 0.77
CA ASN A 131 12.17 14.59 1.70
C ASN A 131 11.32 13.30 1.65
N TYR A 132 11.95 12.13 1.50
CA TYR A 132 11.29 10.83 1.57
C TYR A 132 12.12 9.84 2.40
N LYS A 133 11.48 9.17 3.35
CA LYS A 133 12.09 8.14 4.22
C LYS A 133 11.56 6.76 3.81
N ILE A 134 12.46 5.91 3.30
CA ILE A 134 12.16 4.51 2.96
C ILE A 134 11.80 3.70 4.22
N GLY A 135 10.99 2.66 4.05
CA GLY A 135 10.55 1.82 5.17
C GLY A 135 11.70 1.14 5.92
N PRO A 136 11.65 1.11 7.26
CA PRO A 136 12.66 0.43 8.06
C PRO A 136 12.54 -1.10 7.92
N ALA A 137 13.62 -1.80 8.28
CA ALA A 137 13.53 -3.24 8.53
C ALA A 137 12.81 -3.48 9.86
N LEU A 138 11.70 -4.21 9.83
CA LEU A 138 10.92 -4.57 11.02
C LEU A 138 10.76 -6.08 11.12
N LYS A 139 10.59 -6.56 12.34
CA LYS A 139 10.30 -7.96 12.67
C LYS A 139 8.88 -8.08 13.20
N ASP A 140 8.29 -9.26 13.05
CA ASP A 140 6.94 -9.57 13.54
C ASP A 140 5.86 -8.58 13.06
N VAL A 141 5.96 -8.13 11.80
CA VAL A 141 4.97 -7.25 11.18
C VAL A 141 3.67 -8.00 10.99
N LYS A 142 2.58 -7.40 11.48
CA LYS A 142 1.22 -7.94 11.40
C LYS A 142 0.50 -7.45 10.15
N ALA A 143 0.55 -6.15 9.90
CA ALA A 143 -0.14 -5.48 8.80
C ALA A 143 0.64 -4.25 8.33
N LEU A 144 0.43 -3.90 7.06
CA LEU A 144 0.98 -2.72 6.39
C LEU A 144 -0.20 -1.89 5.85
N TYR A 145 -0.13 -0.58 6.04
CA TYR A 145 -1.13 0.41 5.68
C TYR A 145 -0.49 1.44 4.76
N LEU A 146 -1.24 1.90 3.76
CA LEU A 146 -0.74 2.78 2.73
C LEU A 146 -1.73 3.91 2.48
N SER A 147 -1.23 5.13 2.45
CA SER A 147 -2.02 6.30 2.03
C SER A 147 -2.47 6.20 0.56
N ARG A 148 -3.56 6.88 0.22
CA ARG A 148 -4.16 6.82 -1.12
C ARG A 148 -3.24 7.21 -2.30
N TRP A 149 -2.23 8.04 -2.05
CA TRP A 149 -1.18 8.43 -3.04
C TRP A 149 0.07 7.56 -2.97
N GLY A 150 0.10 6.54 -2.12
CA GLY A 150 1.23 5.63 -2.00
C GLY A 150 2.49 6.25 -1.40
N ALA A 151 2.41 7.46 -0.83
CA ALA A 151 3.58 8.22 -0.37
C ALA A 151 3.88 8.05 1.12
N ASN A 152 2.91 7.59 1.91
CA ASN A 152 3.04 7.35 3.34
C ASN A 152 2.59 5.93 3.68
N PHE A 153 3.35 5.27 4.54
CA PHE A 153 3.11 3.92 5.00
C PHE A 153 3.09 3.89 6.53
N CYS A 154 2.34 2.95 7.08
CA CYS A 154 2.46 2.55 8.48
C CYS A 154 2.44 1.03 8.58
N ALA A 155 3.13 0.47 9.56
CA ALA A 155 3.08 -0.94 9.89
C ALA A 155 2.79 -1.13 11.37
N THR A 156 1.93 -2.10 11.68
CA THR A 156 1.79 -2.62 13.04
C THR A 156 2.69 -3.83 13.21
N TYR A 157 3.47 -3.90 14.29
CA TYR A 157 4.46 -4.94 14.51
C TYR A 157 4.60 -5.33 15.99
N GLY A 158 5.15 -6.53 16.23
CA GLY A 158 5.34 -7.08 17.57
C GLY A 158 4.04 -7.54 18.25
N THR A 159 4.19 -8.17 19.42
CA THR A 159 3.06 -8.66 20.24
C THR A 159 2.16 -7.54 20.74
N ALA A 160 2.76 -6.40 21.10
CA ALA A 160 2.03 -5.21 21.52
C ALA A 160 1.38 -4.44 20.36
N ARG A 161 1.59 -4.84 19.09
CA ARG A 161 1.14 -4.10 17.90
C ARG A 161 1.50 -2.62 17.96
N ASN A 162 2.80 -2.36 18.14
CA ASN A 162 3.42 -1.05 18.03
C ASN A 162 3.28 -0.53 16.59
N VAL A 163 3.43 0.77 16.39
CA VAL A 163 3.30 1.40 15.07
C VAL A 163 4.62 2.03 14.63
N SER A 164 5.01 1.77 13.38
CA SER A 164 6.07 2.51 12.69
C SER A 164 5.50 3.08 11.40
N CYS A 165 5.69 4.38 11.17
CA CYS A 165 5.23 5.05 9.95
C CYS A 165 6.39 5.79 9.28
N TRP A 166 6.34 5.84 7.95
CA TRP A 166 7.40 6.41 7.12
C TRP A 166 6.83 6.90 5.78
N GLY A 167 7.71 7.47 4.94
CA GLY A 167 7.36 8.00 3.64
C GLY A 167 7.67 9.49 3.48
N SER A 168 6.76 10.21 2.83
CA SER A 168 6.88 11.64 2.52
C SER A 168 7.22 12.46 3.76
N GLN A 169 8.03 13.51 3.57
CA GLN A 169 8.37 14.53 4.55
C GLN A 169 7.97 15.94 4.06
N VAL A 170 7.25 16.06 2.93
CA VAL A 170 6.90 17.34 2.28
C VAL A 170 5.42 17.60 2.37
N PHE A 171 4.99 18.42 3.33
CA PHE A 171 3.79 19.25 3.16
C PHE A 171 4.02 20.65 3.77
N ASP A 172 4.69 20.75 4.92
CA ASP A 172 5.21 21.97 5.59
C ASP A 172 6.02 21.59 6.85
N GLN A 173 6.48 22.57 7.66
CA GLN A 173 7.23 22.32 8.91
C GLN A 173 6.40 21.68 10.04
N ALA A 174 5.07 21.61 9.93
CA ALA A 174 4.17 21.04 10.95
C ALA A 174 3.75 19.59 10.63
N TYR A 175 4.21 19.03 9.51
CA TYR A 175 3.89 17.68 9.09
C TYR A 175 4.88 16.63 9.63
N SER A 176 4.37 15.63 10.36
CA SER A 176 5.11 14.40 10.66
C SER A 176 4.19 13.19 10.69
N ILE A 177 4.43 12.23 9.79
CA ILE A 177 3.71 10.95 9.79
C ILE A 177 4.20 9.99 10.89
N GLU A 178 5.25 10.36 11.64
CA GLU A 178 5.77 9.51 12.72
C GLU A 178 4.69 9.25 13.77
N ALA A 179 4.51 7.97 14.11
CA ALA A 179 3.50 7.55 15.08
C ALA A 179 3.92 7.93 16.51
N PRO A 180 2.96 8.26 17.40
CA PRO A 180 3.24 8.47 18.82
C PRO A 180 3.94 7.25 19.44
N ALA A 181 5.02 7.47 20.18
CA ALA A 181 5.86 6.39 20.72
C ALA A 181 5.12 5.50 21.75
N ASP A 182 4.07 6.01 22.39
CA ASP A 182 3.23 5.29 23.34
C ASP A 182 2.09 4.48 22.68
N LEU A 183 1.95 4.57 21.35
CA LEU A 183 0.84 3.94 20.63
C LEU A 183 1.04 2.43 20.49
N THR A 184 0.17 1.68 21.15
CA THR A 184 0.17 0.22 21.22
C THR A 184 -1.25 -0.35 21.14
N LEU A 185 -1.35 -1.67 20.97
CA LEU A 185 -2.61 -2.43 20.83
C LEU A 185 -3.45 -1.93 19.65
N VAL A 186 -2.78 -1.50 18.58
CA VAL A 186 -3.45 -1.00 17.38
C VAL A 186 -4.00 -2.16 16.57
N LYS A 187 -5.30 -2.09 16.23
CA LYS A 187 -6.01 -3.06 15.39
C LYS A 187 -5.96 -2.67 13.92
N ALA A 188 -6.10 -1.38 13.62
CA ALA A 188 -6.17 -0.86 12.26
C ALA A 188 -5.65 0.57 12.22
N ILE A 189 -5.09 0.96 11.06
CA ILE A 189 -4.71 2.33 10.76
C ILE A 189 -5.36 2.71 9.44
N ASP A 190 -5.91 3.91 9.38
CA ASP A 190 -6.26 4.57 8.12
C ASP A 190 -5.37 5.80 7.91
N ILE A 191 -4.98 6.06 6.66
CA ILE A 191 -4.08 7.13 6.29
C ILE A 191 -4.66 7.88 5.10
N THR A 192 -4.94 9.16 5.31
CA THR A 192 -5.44 10.06 4.26
C THR A 192 -4.35 10.39 3.23
N THR A 193 -4.76 11.02 2.13
CA THR A 193 -3.88 11.52 1.07
C THR A 193 -2.81 12.50 1.59
N SER A 194 -3.18 13.37 2.53
CA SER A 194 -2.32 14.41 3.10
C SER A 194 -1.45 13.91 4.27
N GLY A 195 -1.53 12.62 4.60
CA GLY A 195 -0.79 12.02 5.70
C GLY A 195 -1.34 12.35 7.08
N TYR A 196 -2.62 12.66 7.21
CA TYR A 196 -3.35 12.51 8.48
C TYR A 196 -3.66 11.02 8.67
N ALA A 197 -3.22 10.46 9.79
CA ALA A 197 -3.38 9.04 10.12
C ALA A 197 -4.17 8.88 11.41
N CYS A 198 -5.00 7.84 11.47
CA CYS A 198 -5.77 7.48 12.65
C CYS A 198 -5.63 6.00 12.94
N ALA A 199 -5.35 5.66 14.19
CA ALA A 199 -5.28 4.29 14.69
C ALA A 199 -6.49 3.96 15.55
N LEU A 200 -7.12 2.82 15.27
CA LEU A 200 -8.11 2.19 16.15
C LEU A 200 -7.41 1.20 17.08
N ARG A 201 -7.53 1.40 18.39
CA ARG A 201 -6.98 0.50 19.42
C ARG A 201 -7.98 -0.59 19.82
N ASP A 202 -7.48 -1.61 20.51
CA ASP A 202 -8.29 -2.74 20.98
C ASP A 202 -9.53 -2.36 21.76
N ASN A 203 -9.41 -1.32 22.60
CA ASN A 203 -10.41 -0.79 23.50
C ASN A 203 -11.41 0.19 22.83
N GLY A 204 -11.32 0.38 21.52
CA GLY A 204 -12.16 1.32 20.77
C GLY A 204 -11.70 2.78 20.79
N GLU A 205 -10.58 3.08 21.45
CA GLU A 205 -9.95 4.41 21.40
C GLU A 205 -9.41 4.69 20.00
N VAL A 206 -9.59 5.93 19.54
CA VAL A 206 -9.04 6.43 18.30
C VAL A 206 -7.97 7.47 18.62
N ARG A 207 -6.76 7.27 18.07
CA ARG A 207 -5.62 8.18 18.19
C ARG A 207 -5.20 8.62 16.79
N CYS A 208 -5.24 9.91 16.52
CA CYS A 208 -4.84 10.45 15.21
C CYS A 208 -3.60 11.35 15.32
N TRP A 209 -2.80 11.39 14.27
CA TRP A 209 -1.57 12.17 14.15
C TRP A 209 -1.31 12.51 12.67
N GLY A 210 -0.20 13.18 12.37
CA GLY A 210 0.12 13.59 11.01
C GLY A 210 -0.32 15.00 10.68
N ASN A 211 -0.75 15.22 9.44
CA ASN A 211 -1.17 16.55 8.99
C ASN A 211 -2.49 16.97 9.64
N THR A 212 -2.46 17.92 10.58
CA THR A 212 -3.65 18.41 11.29
C THR A 212 -4.22 19.71 10.72
N LEU A 213 -3.62 20.27 9.67
CA LEU A 213 -4.05 21.56 9.13
C LEU A 213 -5.45 21.48 8.54
N GLY A 214 -6.36 22.30 9.10
CA GLY A 214 -7.76 22.36 8.66
C GLY A 214 -8.58 21.11 9.00
N ILE A 215 -8.05 20.19 9.81
CA ILE A 215 -8.74 18.97 10.24
C ILE A 215 -9.25 19.17 11.68
N PRO A 216 -10.56 19.01 11.94
CA PRO A 216 -11.10 19.03 13.30
C PRO A 216 -10.46 17.97 14.19
N ALA A 217 -10.48 18.18 15.51
CA ALA A 217 -10.01 17.17 16.45
C ALA A 217 -10.78 15.86 16.25
N ALA A 218 -10.05 14.75 16.14
CA ALA A 218 -10.67 13.43 16.03
C ALA A 218 -11.42 13.08 17.33
N PRO A 219 -12.55 12.35 17.25
CA PRO A 219 -13.21 11.81 18.42
C PRO A 219 -12.27 10.84 19.14
N SER A 220 -12.27 10.85 20.47
CA SER A 220 -11.41 9.97 21.28
C SER A 220 -11.85 8.51 21.26
N LYS A 221 -13.09 8.22 20.84
CA LYS A 221 -13.67 6.88 20.68
C LYS A 221 -14.61 6.83 19.49
N LEU A 222 -14.70 5.66 18.86
CA LEU A 222 -15.76 5.38 17.89
C LEU A 222 -17.10 5.26 18.64
N GLU A 223 -18.06 6.13 18.34
CA GLU A 223 -19.45 5.89 18.73
C GLU A 223 -20.02 4.79 17.84
N THR A 224 -20.44 3.67 18.43
CA THR A 224 -21.27 2.67 17.73
C THR A 224 -22.67 3.23 17.60
N ARG A 225 -22.90 4.10 16.62
CA ARG A 225 -24.24 4.35 16.11
C ARG A 225 -24.46 3.42 14.93
N LEU A 226 -25.14 2.31 15.23
CA LEU A 226 -25.78 1.43 14.24
C LEU A 226 -27.05 2.12 13.71
#